data_AF-A0AAG5DBT3-F1
#
_entry.id   AF-A0AAG5DBT3-F1
#
_cell.length_a   1.000
_cell.length_b   1.000
_cell.length_c   1.000
_cell.angle_alpha   90.00
_cell.angle_beta   90.00
_cell.angle_gamma   90.00
#
_symmetry.space_group_name_H-M   'P 1'
#
loop_
_entity.id
_entity.type
_entity.pdbx_description
1 polymer ?
#
loop_
_entity_poly.entity_id
_entity_poly.type
_entity_poly.pdbx_seq_one_letter_code
_entity_poly.pdbx_strand_id
1 'polypeptide(L)'
;MHRLLKTTTRAIATPNSCKQWLPKQLCCASLHMTRLLLSGTGKQSHSSENVPSPASSTIDNTDKNEPTSERDRTQREKLLSSPLSDRFGRFHSYLRISLTERCNLRCKYCMPADGVPLTQKEQLLTSAEVIRLANLFVAEGVRKIRLTGGEPTVRKDLTEIVGQLKANPLLESVGITTNGLMLTRQLVGLQRAGLDALNVSLDTLRAARYEQITRRKGWERVIAGIDLAIQLGYRPKVNCVLMKETSALSTSFVKSHRLPAVAPLAAHGGVGVRHYSSLSHVDEHTGRATMVDVDDKVSTKRVAKAQATVYVGPTIAALIENNELKKGDVLSISQMAAIVAAKKTSDLIPLCHNIPLSSIKVETSLNSSTNEVHILAKVKCDGKTGVEMEALTAVSIAALTVYDMCKAVSHEILIKNIMLVEKTGGKSEFYRKQFAHESTLESRTMETREPERLPVATRGYRTDPIVTSEPFVPMYI
;
A
#
# COMPACT_ATOMS: atom_id res chain seq x y z
N MET A 1 6.63 -65.05 43.13
CA MET A 1 6.41 -63.59 43.31
C MET A 1 5.07 -63.25 42.66
N HIS A 2 3.92 -63.29 43.36
CA HIS A 2 3.41 -62.29 44.33
C HIS A 2 3.25 -60.89 43.69
N ARG A 3 2.02 -60.40 43.47
CA ARG A 3 1.11 -59.67 44.41
C ARG A 3 1.49 -58.17 44.48
N LEU A 4 0.60 -57.17 44.54
CA LEU A 4 -0.84 -57.05 44.88
C LEU A 4 -1.54 -56.04 43.93
N LEU A 5 -2.86 -55.99 43.60
CA LEU A 5 -4.16 -56.33 44.25
C LEU A 5 -4.58 -55.39 45.41
N LYS A 6 -5.48 -54.41 45.21
CA LYS A 6 -6.95 -54.40 45.53
C LYS A 6 -7.36 -52.94 45.86
N THR A 7 -8.61 -52.43 45.90
CA THR A 7 -10.03 -52.81 45.58
C THR A 7 -10.83 -51.49 45.63
N THR A 8 -11.94 -51.23 44.92
CA THR A 8 -13.33 -51.78 45.01
C THR A 8 -14.11 -51.24 43.78
N THR A 9 -14.83 -51.94 42.88
CA THR A 9 -16.06 -52.79 42.94
C THR A 9 -17.23 -52.22 43.77
N ARG A 10 -18.52 -52.31 43.39
CA ARG A 10 -19.32 -52.98 42.31
C ARG A 10 -20.50 -52.03 41.94
N ALA A 11 -21.46 -52.24 41.01
CA ALA A 11 -21.87 -53.24 40.01
C ALA A 11 -22.64 -52.48 38.86
N ILE A 12 -22.90 -52.91 37.62
CA ILE A 12 -23.06 -54.22 36.92
C ILE A 12 -24.52 -54.74 36.86
N ALA A 13 -25.27 -54.33 35.82
CA ALA A 13 -26.50 -54.92 35.23
C ALA A 13 -26.80 -54.22 33.86
N THR A 14 -27.79 -54.63 33.06
CA THR A 14 -27.64 -55.67 32.01
C THR A 14 -28.45 -55.32 30.73
N PRO A 15 -28.06 -55.75 29.51
CA PRO A 15 -28.66 -55.30 28.23
C PRO A 15 -29.65 -56.30 27.59
N ASN A 16 -30.49 -55.87 26.63
CA ASN A 16 -31.16 -56.78 25.67
C ASN A 16 -31.73 -56.11 24.40
N SER A 17 -31.72 -56.84 23.27
CA SER A 17 -32.39 -56.65 21.95
C SER A 17 -32.33 -55.25 21.28
N CYS A 18 -31.75 -55.02 20.10
CA CYS A 18 -31.81 -55.72 18.79
C CYS A 18 -33.16 -55.61 18.05
N LYS A 19 -33.24 -54.69 17.07
CA LYS A 19 -34.04 -54.79 15.83
C LYS A 19 -33.65 -53.71 14.79
N GLN A 20 -33.13 -54.18 13.65
CA GLN A 20 -33.42 -53.80 12.23
C GLN A 20 -33.31 -52.31 11.79
N TRP A 21 -32.29 -51.93 10.98
CA TRP A 21 -32.11 -52.12 9.50
C TRP A 21 -32.76 -50.99 8.67
N LEU A 22 -32.02 -50.02 8.11
CA LEU A 22 -31.26 -50.01 6.81
C LEU A 22 -32.08 -49.35 5.64
N PRO A 23 -31.47 -48.87 4.52
CA PRO A 23 -31.88 -47.61 3.85
C PRO A 23 -31.97 -47.71 2.29
N LYS A 24 -32.15 -46.55 1.61
CA LYS A 24 -31.65 -46.13 0.25
C LYS A 24 -32.52 -44.96 -0.27
N GLN A 25 -31.97 -43.80 -0.69
CA GLN A 25 -31.41 -43.47 -2.02
C GLN A 25 -32.36 -43.69 -3.21
N LEU A 26 -32.82 -42.60 -3.88
CA LEU A 26 -32.46 -42.26 -5.29
C LEU A 26 -33.19 -41.01 -5.88
N CYS A 27 -32.40 -40.21 -6.61
CA CYS A 27 -32.64 -39.44 -7.85
C CYS A 27 -33.88 -38.57 -8.20
N CYS A 28 -33.54 -37.41 -8.78
CA CYS A 28 -34.12 -36.74 -9.97
C CYS A 28 -35.47 -35.99 -9.94
N ALA A 29 -35.36 -34.66 -9.88
CA ALA A 29 -35.84 -33.67 -10.86
C ALA A 29 -37.17 -33.87 -11.65
N SER A 30 -38.08 -32.90 -11.57
CA SER A 30 -38.33 -31.87 -12.62
C SER A 30 -39.79 -31.34 -12.65
N LEU A 31 -39.98 -30.15 -13.25
CA LEU A 31 -41.23 -29.52 -13.74
C LEU A 31 -42.30 -29.13 -12.68
N HIS A 32 -42.54 -27.83 -12.49
CA HIS A 32 -43.48 -26.95 -13.24
C HIS A 32 -44.97 -27.21 -12.97
N MET A 33 -45.66 -26.22 -12.39
CA MET A 33 -47.10 -26.05 -12.55
C MET A 33 -47.48 -24.57 -12.47
N THR A 34 -48.39 -24.15 -13.35
CA THR A 34 -48.67 -22.74 -13.65
C THR A 34 -50.18 -22.49 -13.49
N ARG A 35 -50.51 -21.52 -12.62
CA ARG A 35 -51.66 -20.58 -12.74
C ARG A 35 -53.04 -21.15 -13.09
N LEU A 36 -54.01 -20.99 -12.18
CA LEU A 36 -55.39 -20.69 -12.59
C LEU A 36 -56.13 -19.85 -11.53
N LEU A 37 -56.92 -18.90 -12.04
CA LEU A 37 -57.81 -18.00 -11.30
C LEU A 37 -59.18 -18.68 -11.08
N LEU A 38 -59.92 -18.27 -10.06
CA LEU A 38 -61.39 -18.25 -10.08
C LEU A 38 -61.92 -17.20 -9.08
N SER A 39 -63.12 -16.69 -9.36
CA SER A 39 -63.73 -15.49 -8.76
C SER A 39 -65.01 -15.80 -7.96
N GLY A 40 -65.44 -14.86 -7.11
CA GLY A 40 -66.73 -14.90 -6.38
C GLY A 40 -66.72 -13.98 -5.13
N THR A 41 -67.18 -12.73 -5.18
CA THR A 41 -68.58 -12.20 -5.09
C THR A 41 -69.20 -12.14 -3.67
N GLY A 42 -69.59 -10.94 -3.23
CA GLY A 42 -70.45 -10.67 -2.04
C GLY A 42 -69.83 -9.65 -1.06
N LYS A 43 -70.00 -8.31 -1.18
CA LYS A 43 -71.14 -7.39 -0.89
C LYS A 43 -71.41 -7.05 0.60
N GLN A 44 -71.44 -5.73 0.86
CA GLN A 44 -72.17 -4.98 1.92
C GLN A 44 -71.63 -5.06 3.38
N SER A 45 -71.66 -4.00 4.22
CA SER A 45 -72.07 -2.58 4.03
C SER A 45 -71.76 -1.66 5.25
N HIS A 46 -71.53 -0.34 5.00
CA HIS A 46 -71.60 0.83 5.93
C HIS A 46 -70.64 0.86 7.16
N SER A 47 -70.23 2.02 7.72
CA SER A 47 -70.73 3.42 7.63
C SER A 47 -69.64 4.51 7.57
N SER A 48 -70.06 5.73 7.23
CA SER A 48 -69.32 7.02 7.20
C SER A 48 -69.15 7.64 8.62
N GLU A 49 -68.58 8.84 8.89
CA GLU A 49 -68.11 10.01 8.10
C GLU A 49 -67.25 10.94 8.99
N ASN A 50 -66.29 11.70 8.43
CA ASN A 50 -66.21 13.18 8.52
C ASN A 50 -64.86 13.79 8.05
N VAL A 51 -64.97 14.94 7.38
CA VAL A 51 -63.89 15.86 6.96
C VAL A 51 -64.30 17.27 7.42
N PRO A 52 -63.39 18.24 7.61
CA PRO A 52 -63.26 19.27 6.55
C PRO A 52 -61.84 19.82 6.32
N SER A 53 -61.61 20.30 5.09
CA SER A 53 -60.44 21.11 4.67
C SER A 53 -60.71 22.62 4.88
N PRO A 54 -59.78 23.57 4.56
CA PRO A 54 -59.77 24.12 3.19
C PRO A 54 -58.44 24.76 2.66
N ALA A 55 -58.43 25.02 1.34
CA ALA A 55 -57.71 26.09 0.60
C ALA A 55 -56.16 26.08 0.50
N SER A 56 -55.50 26.44 -0.63
CA SER A 56 -55.97 26.96 -1.94
C SER A 56 -54.94 26.75 -3.10
N SER A 57 -55.45 26.49 -4.32
CA SER A 57 -54.99 26.89 -5.69
C SER A 57 -53.57 27.47 -5.92
N THR A 58 -52.82 27.26 -7.01
CA THR A 58 -52.96 26.65 -8.38
C THR A 58 -51.53 26.66 -9.01
N ILE A 59 -51.10 25.96 -10.08
CA ILE A 59 -51.59 25.78 -11.47
C ILE A 59 -50.97 24.47 -12.06
N ASP A 60 -51.62 23.89 -13.07
CA ASP A 60 -51.16 22.85 -14.04
C ASP A 60 -49.65 22.84 -14.41
N ASN A 61 -49.02 21.71 -14.75
CA ASN A 61 -49.43 20.87 -15.89
C ASN A 61 -48.92 19.41 -15.88
N THR A 62 -49.61 18.60 -16.68
CA THR A 62 -49.38 17.19 -17.06
C THR A 62 -47.93 16.73 -17.21
N ASP A 63 -47.60 15.52 -16.71
CA ASP A 63 -47.61 14.37 -17.63
C ASP A 63 -47.78 13.00 -16.93
N LYS A 64 -48.40 12.05 -17.63
CA LYS A 64 -48.51 10.64 -17.19
C LYS A 64 -47.37 9.84 -17.80
N ASN A 65 -46.64 9.06 -17.00
CA ASN A 65 -45.98 7.85 -17.51
C ASN A 65 -45.68 6.86 -16.37
N GLU A 66 -46.49 5.80 -16.30
CA GLU A 66 -46.08 4.55 -15.64
C GLU A 66 -45.06 3.83 -16.57
N PRO A 67 -43.96 3.27 -16.05
CA PRO A 67 -42.93 2.68 -16.91
C PRO A 67 -43.34 1.30 -17.44
N THR A 68 -43.99 1.28 -18.61
CA THR A 68 -44.34 0.06 -19.35
C THR A 68 -43.20 -0.40 -20.25
N SER A 69 -42.13 -0.98 -19.69
CA SER A 69 -41.23 -1.84 -20.47
C SER A 69 -40.51 -2.91 -19.65
N GLU A 70 -40.41 -4.11 -20.22
CA GLU A 70 -39.63 -5.23 -19.68
C GLU A 70 -38.11 -4.92 -19.69
N ARG A 71 -37.70 -3.96 -20.54
CA ARG A 71 -36.35 -3.39 -20.59
C ARG A 71 -36.03 -2.50 -19.40
N ASP A 72 -36.94 -1.64 -18.95
CA ASP A 72 -36.74 -0.83 -17.73
C ASP A 72 -36.58 -1.73 -16.51
N ARG A 73 -37.37 -2.81 -16.44
CA ARG A 73 -37.27 -3.79 -15.36
C ARG A 73 -35.92 -4.51 -15.37
N THR A 74 -35.48 -5.04 -16.53
CA THR A 74 -34.15 -5.65 -16.64
C THR A 74 -33.01 -4.65 -16.44
N GLN A 75 -33.15 -3.39 -16.84
CA GLN A 75 -32.12 -2.36 -16.65
C GLN A 75 -32.03 -1.90 -15.17
N ARG A 76 -33.16 -1.87 -14.46
CA ARG A 76 -33.22 -1.63 -13.01
C ARG A 76 -32.69 -2.82 -12.21
N GLU A 77 -32.98 -4.05 -12.64
CA GLU A 77 -32.34 -5.28 -12.12
C GLU A 77 -30.82 -5.30 -12.41
N LYS A 78 -30.38 -4.79 -13.57
CA LYS A 78 -28.95 -4.66 -13.90
C LYS A 78 -28.24 -3.58 -13.06
N LEU A 79 -28.93 -2.48 -12.74
CA LEU A 79 -28.45 -1.45 -11.81
C LEU A 79 -28.43 -1.94 -10.36
N LEU A 80 -29.38 -2.81 -9.96
CA LEU A 80 -29.35 -3.53 -8.69
C LEU A 80 -28.26 -4.63 -8.65
N SER A 81 -27.81 -5.12 -9.80
CA SER A 81 -26.63 -5.98 -9.91
C SER A 81 -25.31 -5.19 -10.01
N SER A 82 -25.35 -3.86 -9.87
CA SER A 82 -24.16 -3.02 -10.06
C SER A 82 -23.23 -3.16 -8.86
N PRO A 83 -21.94 -3.51 -9.07
CA PRO A 83 -20.98 -3.65 -7.99
C PRO A 83 -20.84 -2.36 -7.18
N LEU A 84 -20.83 -2.44 -5.84
CA LEU A 84 -20.72 -1.28 -4.94
C LEU A 84 -19.53 -0.39 -5.30
N SER A 85 -19.79 0.78 -5.89
CA SER A 85 -18.77 1.69 -6.41
C SER A 85 -18.88 3.09 -5.82
N ASP A 86 -17.76 3.72 -5.51
CA ASP A 86 -17.75 5.13 -5.08
C ASP A 86 -17.79 6.13 -6.25
N ARG A 87 -17.85 7.43 -5.91
CA ARG A 87 -17.85 8.55 -6.85
C ARG A 87 -16.56 8.68 -7.68
N PHE A 88 -15.51 7.90 -7.38
CA PHE A 88 -14.27 7.82 -8.15
C PHE A 88 -14.24 6.57 -9.04
N GLY A 89 -15.34 5.81 -9.14
CA GLY A 89 -15.43 4.59 -9.94
C GLY A 89 -14.69 3.39 -9.33
N ARG A 90 -14.30 3.44 -8.05
CA ARG A 90 -13.58 2.35 -7.40
C ARG A 90 -14.57 1.30 -6.89
N PHE A 91 -14.38 0.05 -7.28
CA PHE A 91 -15.20 -1.07 -6.82
C PHE A 91 -14.77 -1.56 -5.42
N HIS A 92 -15.73 -1.63 -4.51
CA HIS A 92 -15.57 -2.14 -3.16
C HIS A 92 -15.68 -3.68 -3.09
N SER A 93 -14.64 -4.39 -3.52
CA SER A 93 -14.57 -5.85 -3.44
C SER A 93 -14.10 -6.41 -2.08
N TYR A 94 -13.73 -5.54 -1.13
CA TYR A 94 -13.10 -5.88 0.14
C TYR A 94 -13.71 -5.11 1.32
N LEU A 95 -14.06 -5.83 2.39
CA LEU A 95 -14.62 -5.28 3.62
C LEU A 95 -13.69 -5.58 4.81
N ARG A 96 -13.35 -4.56 5.59
CA ARG A 96 -12.70 -4.71 6.90
C ARG A 96 -13.73 -4.49 8.01
N ILE A 97 -13.84 -5.47 8.90
CA ILE A 97 -14.75 -5.42 10.06
C ILE A 97 -13.91 -5.28 11.33
N SER A 98 -14.17 -4.24 12.13
CA SER A 98 -13.61 -4.09 13.47
C SER A 98 -14.54 -4.79 14.47
N LEU A 99 -14.07 -5.88 15.08
CA LEU A 99 -14.90 -6.73 15.94
C LEU A 99 -14.92 -6.32 17.42
N THR A 100 -13.91 -5.58 17.87
CA THR A 100 -13.74 -5.16 19.26
C THR A 100 -12.67 -4.07 19.35
N GLU A 101 -12.75 -3.17 20.32
CA GLU A 101 -11.69 -2.21 20.65
C GLU A 101 -10.65 -2.81 21.60
N ARG A 102 -10.99 -3.92 22.27
CA ARG A 102 -10.12 -4.54 23.27
C ARG A 102 -8.88 -5.16 22.61
N CYS A 103 -7.71 -4.84 23.16
CA CYS A 103 -6.44 -5.46 22.80
C CYS A 103 -5.75 -6.04 24.05
N ASN A 104 -5.06 -7.15 23.88
CA ASN A 104 -4.19 -7.76 24.91
C ASN A 104 -2.74 -7.19 24.90
N LEU A 105 -2.42 -6.31 23.93
CA LEU A 105 -1.19 -5.51 23.87
C LEU A 105 -1.45 -4.02 24.15
N ARG A 106 -0.39 -3.24 24.34
CA ARG A 106 -0.41 -1.77 24.49
C ARG A 106 0.72 -1.15 23.65
N CYS A 107 0.72 -1.43 22.35
CA CYS A 107 1.81 -1.03 21.45
C CYS A 107 1.97 0.50 21.38
N LYS A 108 3.21 0.99 21.55
CA LYS A 108 3.56 2.42 21.64
C LYS A 108 2.91 3.32 20.58
N TYR A 109 2.82 2.84 19.34
CA TYR A 109 2.28 3.58 18.19
C TYR A 109 0.76 3.40 17.97
N CYS A 110 0.11 2.50 18.70
CA CYS A 110 -1.28 2.10 18.45
C CYS A 110 -2.21 2.43 19.63
N MET A 111 -1.75 2.26 20.87
CA MET A 111 -2.56 2.45 22.06
C MET A 111 -1.71 3.08 23.19
N PRO A 112 -2.26 4.05 23.96
CA PRO A 112 -1.61 4.56 25.18
C PRO A 112 -1.29 3.44 26.18
N ALA A 113 -0.38 3.69 27.12
CA ALA A 113 0.02 2.67 28.10
C ALA A 113 -1.18 2.19 28.93
N ASP A 114 -1.99 3.14 29.38
CA ASP A 114 -3.19 2.95 30.21
C ASP A 114 -4.37 2.37 29.41
N GLY A 115 -4.26 2.31 28.08
CA GLY A 115 -5.31 1.89 27.17
C GLY A 115 -6.13 3.05 26.62
N VAL A 116 -7.38 2.77 26.28
CA VAL A 116 -8.38 3.75 25.84
C VAL A 116 -9.69 3.48 26.59
N PRO A 117 -10.55 4.51 26.81
CA PRO A 117 -11.93 4.27 27.19
C PRO A 117 -12.58 3.31 26.21
N LEU A 118 -13.28 2.29 26.73
CA LEU A 118 -13.92 1.26 25.90
C LEU A 118 -15.40 1.58 25.74
N THR A 119 -15.89 1.49 24.51
CA THR A 119 -17.30 1.55 24.18
C THR A 119 -18.08 0.47 24.95
N GLN A 120 -19.30 0.81 25.40
CA GLN A 120 -20.15 -0.14 26.13
C GLN A 120 -20.53 -1.32 25.23
N LYS A 121 -20.73 -2.51 25.82
CA LYS A 121 -20.90 -3.74 25.04
C LYS A 121 -22.15 -3.69 24.15
N GLU A 122 -23.17 -2.98 24.63
CA GLU A 122 -24.48 -2.75 24.05
C GLU A 122 -24.42 -1.82 22.81
N GLN A 123 -23.32 -1.06 22.67
CA GLN A 123 -23.04 -0.19 21.53
C GLN A 123 -22.12 -0.84 20.48
N LEU A 124 -21.64 -2.07 20.73
CA LEU A 124 -20.83 -2.85 19.79
C LEU A 124 -21.69 -3.84 19.01
N LEU A 125 -21.43 -3.97 17.71
CA LEU A 125 -22.17 -4.89 16.84
C LEU A 125 -22.12 -6.34 17.36
N THR A 126 -23.30 -6.89 17.60
CA THR A 126 -23.52 -8.30 17.93
C THR A 126 -23.08 -9.18 16.76
N SER A 127 -22.84 -10.46 17.02
CA SER A 127 -22.42 -11.40 15.97
C SER A 127 -23.48 -11.55 14.87
N ALA A 128 -24.77 -11.55 15.23
CA ALA A 128 -25.87 -11.56 14.26
C ALA A 128 -25.86 -10.31 13.35
N GLU A 129 -25.60 -9.12 13.89
CA GLU A 129 -25.50 -7.89 13.09
C GLU A 129 -24.27 -7.87 12.20
N VAL A 130 -23.10 -8.32 12.70
CA VAL A 130 -21.87 -8.46 11.91
C VAL A 130 -22.10 -9.37 10.71
N ILE A 131 -22.73 -10.53 10.90
CA ILE A 131 -23.04 -11.48 9.84
C ILE A 131 -24.08 -10.92 8.86
N ARG A 132 -25.15 -10.27 9.36
CA ARG A 132 -26.15 -9.61 8.52
C ARG A 132 -25.54 -8.54 7.63
N LEU A 133 -24.73 -7.64 8.19
CA LEU A 133 -24.04 -6.58 7.44
C LEU A 133 -23.05 -7.16 6.43
N ALA A 134 -22.25 -8.14 6.83
CA ALA A 134 -21.31 -8.81 5.93
C ALA A 134 -22.02 -9.47 4.73
N ASN A 135 -23.14 -10.16 4.95
CA ASN A 135 -23.91 -10.80 3.89
C ASN A 135 -24.53 -9.78 2.92
N LEU A 136 -25.00 -8.63 3.40
CA LEU A 136 -25.44 -7.52 2.55
C LEU A 136 -24.29 -7.03 1.67
N PHE A 137 -23.13 -6.71 2.25
CA PHE A 137 -21.96 -6.28 1.47
C PHE A 137 -21.47 -7.33 0.46
N VAL A 138 -21.59 -8.62 0.77
CA VAL A 138 -21.24 -9.71 -0.16
C VAL A 138 -22.22 -9.80 -1.34
N ALA A 139 -23.52 -9.57 -1.11
CA ALA A 139 -24.50 -9.43 -2.18
C ALA A 139 -24.15 -8.26 -3.13
N GLU A 140 -23.77 -7.11 -2.57
CA GLU A 140 -23.33 -5.89 -3.30
C GLU A 140 -21.93 -6.00 -3.96
N GLY A 141 -21.29 -7.18 -3.92
CA GLY A 141 -20.05 -7.47 -4.66
C GLY A 141 -18.79 -7.67 -3.82
N VAL A 142 -18.82 -7.53 -2.48
CA VAL A 142 -17.66 -7.90 -1.66
C VAL A 142 -17.37 -9.39 -1.80
N ARG A 143 -16.09 -9.73 -1.99
CA ARG A 143 -15.61 -11.12 -2.09
C ARG A 143 -14.61 -11.49 -1.01
N LYS A 144 -14.04 -10.51 -0.30
CA LYS A 144 -12.96 -10.71 0.67
C LYS A 144 -13.24 -9.93 1.96
N ILE A 145 -13.27 -10.62 3.09
CA ILE A 145 -13.49 -10.02 4.41
C ILE A 145 -12.22 -10.12 5.26
N ARG A 146 -11.86 -9.01 5.92
CA ARG A 146 -10.82 -8.97 6.96
C ARG A 146 -11.42 -8.67 8.32
N LEU A 147 -11.31 -9.61 9.25
CA LEU A 147 -11.65 -9.42 10.66
C LEU A 147 -10.46 -8.78 11.40
N THR A 148 -10.75 -7.68 12.09
CA THR A 148 -9.78 -6.83 12.81
C THR A 148 -10.39 -6.32 14.12
N GLY A 149 -9.75 -5.35 14.76
CA GLY A 149 -10.18 -4.74 16.02
C GLY A 149 -8.99 -4.10 16.71
N GLY A 150 -9.01 -4.03 18.03
CA GLY A 150 -7.81 -3.98 18.85
C GLY A 150 -7.04 -5.30 18.74
N GLU A 151 -7.66 -6.41 19.13
CA GLU A 151 -7.18 -7.77 18.81
C GLU A 151 -8.39 -8.72 18.63
N PRO A 152 -8.65 -9.27 17.42
CA PRO A 152 -9.82 -10.10 17.18
C PRO A 152 -9.87 -11.36 18.05
N THR A 153 -8.72 -11.98 18.39
CA THR A 153 -8.66 -13.20 19.21
C THR A 153 -9.07 -13.00 20.68
N VAL A 154 -9.30 -11.75 21.12
CA VAL A 154 -9.89 -11.45 22.43
C VAL A 154 -11.43 -11.65 22.44
N ARG A 155 -12.08 -11.63 21.27
CA ARG A 155 -13.54 -11.80 21.14
C ARG A 155 -13.88 -13.31 21.18
N LYS A 156 -14.72 -13.72 22.13
CA LYS A 156 -14.99 -15.15 22.43
C LYS A 156 -15.68 -15.92 21.30
N ASP A 157 -16.52 -15.24 20.52
CA ASP A 157 -17.34 -15.76 19.43
C ASP A 157 -16.65 -15.63 18.04
N LEU A 158 -15.36 -15.28 17.99
CA LEU A 158 -14.61 -15.13 16.72
C LEU A 158 -14.74 -16.37 15.82
N THR A 159 -14.66 -17.58 16.39
CA THR A 159 -14.76 -18.83 15.64
C THR A 159 -16.15 -19.05 15.05
N GLU A 160 -17.21 -18.63 15.76
CA GLU A 160 -18.58 -18.67 15.26
C GLU A 160 -18.77 -17.67 14.10
N ILE A 161 -18.25 -16.45 14.26
CA ILE A 161 -18.29 -15.42 13.20
C ILE A 161 -17.58 -15.91 11.93
N VAL A 162 -16.39 -16.49 12.05
CA VAL A 162 -15.67 -17.05 10.89
C VAL A 162 -16.49 -18.15 10.20
N GLY A 163 -17.08 -19.07 10.97
CA GLY A 163 -17.90 -20.15 10.43
C GLY A 163 -19.15 -19.65 9.71
N GLN A 164 -19.89 -18.71 10.31
CA GLN A 164 -21.09 -18.13 9.69
C GLN A 164 -20.76 -17.26 8.46
N LEU A 165 -19.62 -16.57 8.43
CA LEU A 165 -19.16 -15.88 7.23
C LEU A 165 -18.81 -16.85 6.10
N LYS A 166 -18.06 -17.91 6.42
CA LYS A 166 -17.61 -18.88 5.40
C LYS A 166 -18.72 -19.78 4.87
N ALA A 167 -19.85 -19.86 5.58
CA ALA A 167 -21.08 -20.49 5.07
C ALA A 167 -21.71 -19.75 3.89
N ASN A 168 -21.34 -18.49 3.62
CA ASN A 168 -21.80 -17.75 2.44
C ASN A 168 -21.00 -18.17 1.18
N PRO A 169 -21.62 -18.81 0.17
CA PRO A 169 -20.90 -19.33 -1.00
C PRO A 169 -20.34 -18.25 -1.94
N LEU A 170 -20.80 -17.00 -1.82
CA LEU A 170 -20.28 -15.87 -2.60
C LEU A 170 -19.00 -15.26 -2.00
N LEU A 171 -18.60 -15.68 -0.79
CA LEU A 171 -17.44 -15.14 -0.09
C LEU A 171 -16.19 -15.99 -0.33
N GLU A 172 -15.32 -15.52 -1.25
CA GLU A 172 -14.08 -16.19 -1.60
C GLU A 172 -13.14 -16.39 -0.41
N SER A 173 -12.96 -15.35 0.42
CA SER A 173 -11.95 -15.37 1.49
C SER A 173 -12.34 -14.62 2.76
N VAL A 174 -12.26 -15.33 3.89
CA VAL A 174 -12.23 -14.77 5.24
C VAL A 174 -10.79 -14.80 5.74
N GLY A 175 -10.32 -13.69 6.30
CA GLY A 175 -9.04 -13.68 7.01
C GLY A 175 -9.00 -12.72 8.18
N ILE A 176 -8.01 -12.89 9.04
CA ILE A 176 -7.81 -12.05 10.23
C ILE A 176 -6.52 -11.22 10.13
N THR A 177 -6.46 -10.12 10.86
CA THR A 177 -5.20 -9.48 11.26
C THR A 177 -5.09 -9.53 12.78
N THR A 178 -4.04 -10.15 13.30
CA THR A 178 -3.83 -10.42 14.74
C THR A 178 -2.38 -10.12 15.14
N ASN A 179 -2.14 -9.80 16.42
CA ASN A 179 -0.80 -9.76 17.00
C ASN A 179 -0.19 -11.15 17.29
N GLY A 180 -0.95 -12.22 17.08
CA GLY A 180 -0.48 -13.60 17.12
C GLY A 180 -0.46 -14.28 18.49
N LEU A 181 -0.62 -13.56 19.61
CA LEU A 181 -0.43 -14.11 20.96
C LEU A 181 -1.32 -15.32 21.31
N MET A 182 -2.50 -15.43 20.70
CA MET A 182 -3.48 -16.49 20.96
C MET A 182 -3.55 -17.55 19.85
N LEU A 183 -2.74 -17.44 18.78
CA LEU A 183 -2.78 -18.36 17.64
C LEU A 183 -2.56 -19.81 18.07
N THR A 184 -1.60 -20.07 18.96
CA THR A 184 -1.32 -21.42 19.49
C THR A 184 -2.51 -22.07 20.20
N ARG A 185 -3.52 -21.29 20.63
CA ARG A 185 -4.74 -21.80 21.28
C ARG A 185 -5.96 -21.82 20.37
N GLN A 186 -6.09 -20.87 19.44
CA GLN A 186 -7.32 -20.66 18.66
C GLN A 186 -7.21 -21.10 17.20
N LEU A 187 -6.01 -21.16 16.61
CA LEU A 187 -5.87 -21.29 15.16
C LEU A 187 -6.47 -22.59 14.59
N VAL A 188 -6.35 -23.72 15.29
CA VAL A 188 -6.98 -24.99 14.88
C VAL A 188 -8.50 -24.88 14.83
N GLY A 189 -9.11 -24.17 15.79
CA GLY A 189 -10.56 -23.91 15.80
C GLY A 189 -10.98 -22.99 14.65
N LEU A 190 -10.20 -21.92 14.41
CA LEU A 190 -10.44 -20.98 13.31
C LEU A 190 -10.27 -21.64 11.93
N GLN A 191 -9.30 -22.55 11.77
CA GLN A 191 -9.11 -23.33 10.55
C GLN A 191 -10.31 -24.24 10.28
N ARG A 192 -10.81 -24.95 11.30
CA ARG A 192 -12.02 -25.79 11.19
C ARG A 192 -13.27 -24.97 10.86
N ALA A 193 -13.33 -23.71 11.30
CA ALA A 193 -14.37 -22.77 10.92
C ALA A 193 -14.20 -22.16 9.52
N GLY A 194 -13.12 -22.49 8.79
CA GLY A 194 -12.89 -22.02 7.42
C GLY A 194 -12.18 -20.67 7.29
N LEU A 195 -11.33 -20.30 8.25
CA LEU A 195 -10.40 -19.17 8.09
C LEU A 195 -9.42 -19.45 6.95
N ASP A 196 -9.40 -18.63 5.90
CA ASP A 196 -8.53 -18.84 4.73
C ASP A 196 -7.15 -18.15 4.87
N ALA A 197 -7.11 -16.97 5.49
CA ALA A 197 -5.94 -16.08 5.41
C ALA A 197 -5.55 -15.44 6.75
N LEU A 198 -4.25 -15.49 7.07
CA LEU A 198 -3.70 -14.98 8.31
C LEU A 198 -2.67 -13.86 8.05
N ASN A 199 -2.91 -12.69 8.64
CA ASN A 199 -1.91 -11.62 8.76
C ASN A 199 -1.50 -11.48 10.23
N VAL A 200 -0.20 -11.55 10.52
CA VAL A 200 0.37 -11.42 11.86
C VAL A 200 1.15 -10.11 11.95
N SER A 201 0.79 -9.25 12.90
CA SER A 201 1.55 -8.02 13.18
C SER A 201 2.72 -8.34 14.11
N LEU A 202 3.95 -8.20 13.61
CA LEU A 202 5.19 -8.44 14.35
C LEU A 202 6.26 -7.43 13.94
N ASP A 203 6.46 -6.40 14.77
CA ASP A 203 7.34 -5.27 14.45
C ASP A 203 8.83 -5.53 14.69
N THR A 204 9.19 -6.68 15.29
CA THR A 204 10.59 -7.05 15.52
C THR A 204 10.80 -8.53 15.84
N LEU A 205 11.96 -9.06 15.42
CA LEU A 205 12.44 -10.40 15.76
C LEU A 205 13.30 -10.43 17.05
N ARG A 206 13.48 -9.30 17.74
CA ARG A 206 14.23 -9.24 19.01
C ARG A 206 13.25 -9.23 20.19
N ALA A 207 13.19 -10.30 20.98
CA ALA A 207 12.25 -10.45 22.09
C ALA A 207 12.21 -9.25 23.06
N ALA A 208 13.37 -8.73 23.47
CA ALA A 208 13.45 -7.54 24.35
C ALA A 208 12.83 -6.28 23.69
N ARG A 209 13.06 -6.09 22.38
CA ARG A 209 12.48 -4.97 21.61
C ARG A 209 10.98 -5.15 21.40
N TYR A 210 10.50 -6.40 21.29
CA TYR A 210 9.06 -6.69 21.22
C TYR A 210 8.36 -6.24 22.50
N GLU A 211 8.91 -6.55 23.67
CA GLU A 211 8.35 -6.08 24.94
C GLU A 211 8.39 -4.55 25.07
N GLN A 212 9.49 -3.91 24.63
CA GLN A 212 9.60 -2.44 24.57
C GLN A 212 8.58 -1.78 23.64
N ILE A 213 8.23 -2.40 22.50
CA ILE A 213 7.25 -1.87 21.55
C ILE A 213 5.82 -2.11 22.05
N THR A 214 5.51 -3.35 22.45
CA THR A 214 4.15 -3.82 22.74
C THR A 214 3.70 -3.58 24.19
N ARG A 215 4.65 -3.21 25.07
CA ARG A 215 4.52 -3.08 26.53
C ARG A 215 4.05 -4.37 27.24
N ARG A 216 4.22 -5.54 26.62
CA ARG A 216 3.85 -6.86 27.17
C ARG A 216 4.83 -7.94 26.72
N LYS A 217 4.95 -9.01 27.51
CA LYS A 217 5.67 -10.24 27.13
C LYS A 217 4.81 -11.10 26.21
N GLY A 218 5.48 -11.95 25.42
CA GLY A 218 4.81 -12.96 24.59
C GLY A 218 5.42 -13.20 23.20
N TRP A 219 6.57 -12.62 22.88
CA TRP A 219 7.26 -12.80 21.59
C TRP A 219 7.35 -14.27 21.16
N GLU A 220 7.80 -15.16 22.06
CA GLU A 220 7.92 -16.62 21.82
C GLU A 220 6.58 -17.25 21.40
N ARG A 221 5.47 -16.79 21.98
CA ARG A 221 4.12 -17.26 21.65
C ARG A 221 3.65 -16.79 20.27
N VAL A 222 4.10 -15.61 19.83
CA VAL A 222 3.82 -15.11 18.47
C VAL A 222 4.60 -15.93 17.45
N ILE A 223 5.88 -16.21 17.70
CA ILE A 223 6.70 -17.07 16.84
C ILE A 223 6.11 -18.48 16.76
N ALA A 224 5.86 -19.15 17.89
CA ALA A 224 5.21 -20.46 17.92
C ALA A 224 3.81 -20.45 17.27
N GLY A 225 3.10 -19.33 17.30
CA GLY A 225 1.83 -19.12 16.60
C GLY A 225 1.96 -19.01 15.07
N ILE A 226 3.06 -18.43 14.58
CA ILE A 226 3.42 -18.38 13.17
C ILE A 226 3.87 -19.78 12.70
N ASP A 227 4.71 -20.47 13.48
CA ASP A 227 5.18 -21.82 13.17
C ASP A 227 4.01 -22.81 13.09
N LEU A 228 3.08 -22.76 14.05
CA LEU A 228 1.84 -23.54 14.00
C LEU A 228 1.01 -23.21 12.74
N ALA A 229 0.94 -21.94 12.33
CA ALA A 229 0.21 -21.58 11.12
C ALA A 229 0.84 -22.22 9.87
N ILE A 230 2.16 -22.21 9.77
CA ILE A 230 2.91 -22.85 8.67
C ILE A 230 2.68 -24.37 8.68
N GLN A 231 2.74 -25.01 9.85
CA GLN A 231 2.47 -26.45 10.02
C GLN A 231 1.05 -26.84 9.63
N LEU A 232 0.06 -25.97 9.88
CA LEU A 232 -1.33 -26.15 9.47
C LEU A 232 -1.58 -25.80 7.98
N GLY A 233 -0.54 -25.48 7.21
CA GLY A 233 -0.63 -25.21 5.77
C GLY A 233 -0.94 -23.76 5.38
N TYR A 234 -1.02 -22.83 6.34
CA TYR A 234 -1.17 -21.41 6.01
C TYR A 234 0.12 -20.82 5.44
N ARG A 235 -0.04 -19.77 4.62
CA ARG A 235 1.04 -18.85 4.25
C ARG A 235 0.85 -17.53 5.01
N PRO A 236 1.23 -17.44 6.31
CA PRO A 236 1.01 -16.26 7.11
C PRO A 236 1.78 -15.05 6.57
N LYS A 237 1.12 -13.90 6.44
CA LYS A 237 1.76 -12.64 6.05
C LYS A 237 2.16 -11.86 7.28
N VAL A 238 3.45 -11.58 7.45
CA VAL A 238 3.94 -10.75 8.55
C VAL A 238 3.86 -9.27 8.16
N ASN A 239 3.13 -8.49 8.94
CA ASN A 239 3.07 -7.04 8.84
C ASN A 239 4.02 -6.44 9.90
N CYS A 240 4.88 -5.50 9.52
CA CYS A 240 5.85 -4.84 10.41
C CYS A 240 5.79 -3.32 10.18
N VAL A 241 5.54 -2.56 11.24
CA VAL A 241 5.57 -1.09 11.22
C VAL A 241 6.97 -0.60 11.56
N LEU A 242 7.70 -0.13 10.55
CA LEU A 242 9.06 0.36 10.72
C LEU A 242 9.08 1.74 11.38
N MET A 243 9.30 1.76 12.68
CA MET A 243 9.55 2.99 13.46
C MET A 243 11.05 3.30 13.50
N LYS A 244 11.40 4.56 13.24
CA LYS A 244 12.76 5.09 13.44
C LYS A 244 12.99 5.30 14.94
N GLU A 245 13.78 4.45 15.56
CA GLU A 245 14.03 4.52 17.01
C GLU A 245 14.89 5.74 17.39
N THR A 246 14.42 6.47 18.40
CA THR A 246 15.24 7.23 19.32
C THR A 246 15.97 6.26 20.26
N SER A 247 17.25 6.56 20.55
CA SER A 247 18.21 5.70 21.28
C SER A 247 18.76 4.50 20.46
N ALA A 248 19.98 4.08 20.80
CA ALA A 248 20.82 3.25 19.94
C ALA A 248 20.44 1.75 19.85
N LEU A 249 20.97 1.10 18.79
CA LEU A 249 21.05 -0.36 18.54
C LEU A 249 19.80 -1.10 18.01
N SER A 250 19.56 -1.04 16.68
CA SER A 250 19.34 -2.24 15.83
C SER A 250 19.00 -1.95 14.35
N THR A 251 19.99 -2.14 13.46
CA THR A 251 19.80 -2.37 12.01
C THR A 251 20.03 -3.84 11.66
N SER A 252 19.32 -4.76 12.33
CA SER A 252 19.46 -6.21 12.12
C SER A 252 18.39 -6.83 11.19
N PHE A 253 17.22 -6.20 11.01
CA PHE A 253 16.10 -6.79 10.28
C PHE A 253 16.34 -6.92 8.75
N VAL A 254 17.09 -5.99 8.15
CA VAL A 254 17.31 -5.95 6.68
C VAL A 254 18.54 -6.77 6.23
N LYS A 255 19.35 -7.30 7.16
CA LYS A 255 20.63 -7.97 6.85
C LYS A 255 20.56 -9.50 6.71
N SER A 256 19.54 -10.18 7.22
CA SER A 256 19.55 -11.65 7.34
C SER A 256 19.36 -12.44 6.05
N HIS A 257 19.06 -11.79 4.92
CA HIS A 257 18.86 -12.43 3.61
C HIS A 257 19.63 -11.74 2.47
N ARG A 258 20.84 -11.21 2.75
CA ARG A 258 21.78 -10.88 1.68
C ARG A 258 22.78 -12.02 1.48
N LEU A 259 22.91 -12.42 0.21
CA LEU A 259 23.98 -13.25 -0.34
C LEU A 259 25.37 -12.75 0.12
N PRO A 260 26.38 -13.63 0.21
CA PRO A 260 27.64 -13.33 0.89
C PRO A 260 28.34 -12.11 0.30
N ALA A 261 28.57 -11.10 1.15
CA ALA A 261 29.33 -9.91 0.79
C ALA A 261 30.81 -10.10 1.14
N VAL A 262 31.67 -9.63 0.24
CA VAL A 262 33.14 -9.64 0.35
C VAL A 262 33.60 -8.88 1.61
N ALA A 263 34.71 -9.32 2.20
CA ALA A 263 35.22 -8.86 3.49
C ALA A 263 35.60 -7.35 3.53
N PRO A 264 35.47 -6.67 4.69
CA PRO A 264 35.84 -5.27 4.83
C PRO A 264 37.34 -5.09 5.11
N LEU A 265 37.97 -4.10 4.46
CA LEU A 265 39.28 -3.60 4.88
C LEU A 265 39.17 -2.51 5.96
N ALA A 266 40.30 -2.23 6.62
CA ALA A 266 40.35 -1.74 7.99
C ALA A 266 40.01 -0.24 8.21
N ALA A 267 39.76 0.06 9.48
CA ALA A 267 39.48 1.39 10.04
C ALA A 267 40.61 2.42 9.82
N HIS A 268 40.26 3.72 9.94
CA HIS A 268 41.03 4.75 10.66
C HIS A 268 40.16 6.01 10.88
N GLY A 269 40.42 6.79 11.94
CA GLY A 269 39.83 8.13 12.17
C GLY A 269 38.68 8.19 13.19
N GLY A 270 38.91 8.88 14.32
CA GLY A 270 37.97 8.97 15.44
C GLY A 270 36.68 9.75 15.15
N VAL A 271 35.54 9.23 15.62
CA VAL A 271 34.23 9.87 15.48
C VAL A 271 33.99 10.85 16.62
N GLY A 272 34.19 12.15 16.35
CA GLY A 272 33.55 13.19 17.15
C GLY A 272 32.03 13.07 17.04
N VAL A 273 31.36 12.84 18.17
CA VAL A 273 29.90 12.65 18.21
C VAL A 273 29.18 13.97 17.87
N ARG A 274 28.83 14.15 16.60
CA ARG A 274 27.86 15.18 16.20
C ARG A 274 26.47 14.70 16.60
N HIS A 275 25.90 15.34 17.62
CA HIS A 275 24.48 15.20 17.94
C HIS A 275 23.65 15.56 16.70
N TYR A 276 22.93 14.60 16.15
CA TYR A 276 21.88 14.89 15.17
C TYR A 276 20.72 15.54 15.92
N SER A 277 20.40 16.78 15.55
CA SER A 277 19.27 17.52 16.10
C SER A 277 17.92 16.82 15.82
N SER A 278 16.91 17.17 16.61
CA SER A 278 15.56 16.59 16.59
C SER A 278 14.92 16.52 15.19
N LEU A 279 14.05 15.52 15.00
CA LEU A 279 13.27 15.36 13.78
C LEU A 279 12.24 16.48 13.68
N SER A 280 12.32 17.32 12.65
CA SER A 280 11.50 18.53 12.58
C SER A 280 10.03 18.29 12.21
N HIS A 281 9.70 17.22 11.49
CA HIS A 281 8.34 16.94 10.95
C HIS A 281 7.48 16.01 11.84
N VAL A 282 7.79 15.94 13.14
CA VAL A 282 6.99 15.20 14.12
C VAL A 282 6.83 16.04 15.38
N ASP A 283 5.63 15.99 15.94
CA ASP A 283 5.34 16.54 17.26
C ASP A 283 6.13 15.75 18.33
N GLU A 284 6.96 16.43 19.13
CA GLU A 284 7.79 15.84 20.18
C GLU A 284 6.97 15.12 21.28
N HIS A 285 5.70 15.48 21.46
CA HIS A 285 4.81 14.91 22.47
C HIS A 285 3.92 13.77 21.95
N THR A 286 3.42 13.86 20.71
CA THR A 286 2.47 12.86 20.18
C THR A 286 3.04 11.91 19.13
N GLY A 287 4.21 12.20 18.55
CA GLY A 287 4.79 11.41 17.46
C GLY A 287 3.98 11.41 16.17
N ARG A 288 2.94 12.25 16.08
CA ARG A 288 2.17 12.47 14.86
C ARG A 288 2.97 13.34 13.90
N ALA A 289 2.81 13.08 12.61
CA ALA A 289 3.48 13.86 11.59
C ALA A 289 2.79 15.22 11.46
N THR A 290 3.56 16.29 11.67
CA THR A 290 3.09 17.67 11.68
C THR A 290 3.89 18.51 10.68
N MET A 291 3.24 19.52 10.11
CA MET A 291 3.96 20.54 9.36
C MET A 291 4.81 21.34 10.35
N VAL A 292 6.13 21.42 10.11
CA VAL A 292 7.05 22.14 11.02
C VAL A 292 6.69 23.62 10.99
N ASP A 293 6.52 24.25 12.14
CA ASP A 293 6.48 25.71 12.13
C ASP A 293 7.79 26.25 11.54
N VAL A 294 7.67 27.20 10.62
CA VAL A 294 8.78 27.88 9.95
C VAL A 294 8.89 29.34 10.37
N ASP A 295 7.99 29.88 11.19
CA ASP A 295 7.83 31.34 11.27
C ASP A 295 9.03 32.08 11.86
N ASP A 296 9.68 31.53 12.88
CA ASP A 296 10.92 32.09 13.46
C ASP A 296 12.17 31.95 12.58
N LYS A 297 12.07 31.30 11.41
CA LYS A 297 13.23 31.08 10.53
C LYS A 297 13.40 32.28 9.60
N VAL A 298 14.60 32.87 9.62
CA VAL A 298 14.98 33.94 8.68
C VAL A 298 14.78 33.48 7.23
N SER A 299 14.11 34.31 6.43
CA SER A 299 13.95 34.08 4.99
C SER A 299 15.28 34.26 4.29
N THR A 300 15.68 33.28 3.48
CA THR A 300 16.95 33.29 2.75
C THR A 300 16.78 32.78 1.33
N LYS A 301 17.69 33.20 0.43
CA LYS A 301 17.84 32.60 -0.90
C LYS A 301 18.22 31.15 -0.76
N ARG A 302 17.42 30.27 -1.35
CA ARG A 302 17.59 28.81 -1.28
C ARG A 302 17.54 28.22 -2.67
N VAL A 303 18.40 27.24 -2.90
CA VAL A 303 18.52 26.54 -4.18
C VAL A 303 18.59 25.05 -3.92
N ALA A 304 17.92 24.26 -4.75
CA ALA A 304 18.10 22.83 -4.82
C ALA A 304 18.32 22.41 -6.28
N LYS A 305 19.27 21.50 -6.51
CA LYS A 305 19.41 20.76 -7.78
C LYS A 305 19.09 19.30 -7.51
N ALA A 306 18.25 18.70 -8.34
CA ALA A 306 18.01 17.26 -8.35
C ALA A 306 18.13 16.73 -9.79
N GLN A 307 18.39 15.44 -9.93
CA GLN A 307 18.47 14.77 -11.22
C GLN A 307 17.63 13.49 -11.25
N ALA A 308 17.35 13.02 -12.47
CA ALA A 308 16.90 11.66 -12.77
C ALA A 308 17.54 11.18 -14.09
N THR A 309 17.53 9.87 -14.30
CA THR A 309 18.00 9.24 -15.55
C THR A 309 16.96 8.23 -16.01
N VAL A 310 16.55 8.28 -17.27
CA VAL A 310 15.57 7.33 -17.85
C VAL A 310 16.23 6.56 -18.98
N TYR A 311 16.55 5.29 -18.76
CA TYR A 311 16.97 4.41 -19.84
C TYR A 311 15.77 4.03 -20.68
N VAL A 312 15.83 4.32 -21.98
CA VAL A 312 14.74 4.10 -22.92
C VAL A 312 15.04 3.01 -23.95
N GLY A 313 16.30 2.58 -24.07
CA GLY A 313 16.74 1.61 -25.08
C GLY A 313 16.91 2.21 -26.49
N PRO A 314 17.64 1.53 -27.38
CA PRO A 314 18.12 2.11 -28.64
C PRO A 314 17.01 2.52 -29.61
N THR A 315 15.95 1.73 -29.72
CA THR A 315 14.82 2.04 -30.61
C THR A 315 14.11 3.33 -30.21
N ILE A 316 13.88 3.54 -28.90
CA ILE A 316 13.23 4.77 -28.43
C ILE A 316 14.22 5.94 -28.47
N ALA A 317 15.50 5.73 -28.18
CA ALA A 317 16.52 6.78 -28.29
C ALA A 317 16.56 7.37 -29.72
N ALA A 318 16.63 6.53 -30.75
CA ALA A 318 16.59 6.99 -32.15
C ALA A 318 15.28 7.75 -32.49
N LEU A 319 14.12 7.26 -32.02
CA LEU A 319 12.84 7.93 -32.25
C LEU A 319 12.72 9.27 -31.50
N ILE A 320 13.40 9.45 -30.36
CA ILE A 320 13.51 10.74 -29.66
C ILE A 320 14.45 11.68 -30.41
N GLU A 321 15.60 11.18 -30.87
CA GLU A 321 16.62 11.94 -31.60
C GLU A 321 16.08 12.51 -32.92
N ASN A 322 15.29 11.71 -33.64
CA ASN A 322 14.61 12.13 -34.87
C ASN A 322 13.27 12.86 -34.64
N ASN A 323 12.77 12.93 -33.39
CA ASN A 323 11.45 13.45 -33.02
C ASN A 323 10.27 12.75 -33.75
N GLU A 324 10.36 11.43 -33.94
CA GLU A 324 9.41 10.59 -34.71
C GLU A 324 8.33 9.91 -33.83
N LEU A 325 8.29 10.21 -32.53
CA LEU A 325 7.29 9.64 -31.63
C LEU A 325 5.90 10.25 -31.88
N LYS A 326 4.89 9.39 -32.06
CA LYS A 326 3.48 9.77 -32.34
C LYS A 326 2.84 10.74 -31.34
N LYS A 327 3.43 10.90 -30.14
CA LYS A 327 2.95 11.81 -29.10
C LYS A 327 3.62 13.20 -29.14
N GLY A 328 4.61 13.42 -30.01
CA GLY A 328 5.39 14.66 -30.11
C GLY A 328 6.68 14.65 -29.27
N ASP A 329 7.30 15.83 -29.17
CA ASP A 329 8.61 16.03 -28.53
C ASP A 329 8.62 15.68 -27.03
N VAL A 330 9.25 14.56 -26.72
CA VAL A 330 9.39 14.00 -25.38
C VAL A 330 10.22 14.89 -24.46
N LEU A 331 11.27 15.53 -24.97
CA LEU A 331 12.20 16.30 -24.14
C LEU A 331 11.52 17.60 -23.70
N SER A 332 10.86 18.30 -24.61
CA SER A 332 10.10 19.53 -24.30
C SER A 332 8.90 19.26 -23.39
N ILE A 333 8.13 18.20 -23.67
CA ILE A 333 6.97 17.82 -22.84
C ILE A 333 7.41 17.39 -21.42
N SER A 334 8.52 16.65 -21.30
CA SER A 334 9.15 16.31 -20.01
C SER A 334 9.55 17.57 -19.21
N GLN A 335 10.18 18.55 -19.85
CA GLN A 335 10.55 19.83 -19.21
C GLN A 335 9.33 20.61 -18.72
N MET A 336 8.26 20.68 -19.53
CA MET A 336 7.00 21.33 -19.12
C MET A 336 6.37 20.63 -17.91
N ALA A 337 6.29 19.30 -17.94
CA ALA A 337 5.74 18.51 -16.84
C ALA A 337 6.55 18.71 -15.54
N ALA A 338 7.88 18.78 -15.63
CA ALA A 338 8.76 19.08 -14.51
C ALA A 338 8.48 20.46 -13.86
N ILE A 339 8.27 21.50 -14.67
CA ILE A 339 7.97 22.86 -14.19
C ILE A 339 6.60 22.91 -13.49
N VAL A 340 5.58 22.21 -14.03
CA VAL A 340 4.26 22.10 -13.39
C VAL A 340 4.37 21.32 -12.08
N ALA A 341 5.09 20.21 -12.08
CA ALA A 341 5.29 19.35 -10.91
C ALA A 341 5.98 20.08 -9.75
N ALA A 342 7.03 20.87 -10.02
CA ALA A 342 7.68 21.69 -9.00
C ALA A 342 6.68 22.61 -8.27
N LYS A 343 5.81 23.29 -9.02
CA LYS A 343 4.76 24.18 -8.48
C LYS A 343 3.63 23.42 -7.76
N LYS A 344 3.55 22.10 -7.91
CA LYS A 344 2.52 21.23 -7.33
C LYS A 344 3.03 20.32 -6.21
N THR A 345 4.24 20.56 -5.73
CA THR A 345 4.89 19.73 -4.70
C THR A 345 4.10 19.67 -3.38
N SER A 346 3.55 20.78 -2.89
CA SER A 346 2.70 20.81 -1.69
C SER A 346 1.41 20.02 -1.84
N ASP A 347 0.85 19.95 -3.05
CA ASP A 347 -0.38 19.21 -3.35
C ASP A 347 -0.11 17.70 -3.43
N LEU A 348 1.14 17.31 -3.70
CA LEU A 348 1.58 15.91 -3.87
C LEU A 348 2.26 15.32 -2.62
N ILE A 349 2.95 16.13 -1.82
CA ILE A 349 3.72 15.72 -0.64
C ILE A 349 3.04 16.27 0.63
N PRO A 350 2.31 15.44 1.42
CA PRO A 350 1.33 15.92 2.42
C PRO A 350 1.83 16.82 3.57
N LEU A 351 3.15 16.98 3.74
CA LEU A 351 3.77 17.77 4.82
C LEU A 351 4.75 18.83 4.29
N CYS A 352 4.78 19.04 2.97
CA CYS A 352 5.48 20.17 2.37
C CYS A 352 4.67 21.45 2.61
N HIS A 353 5.39 22.54 2.85
CA HIS A 353 4.79 23.87 2.82
C HIS A 353 4.48 24.25 1.36
N ASN A 354 3.49 25.12 1.15
CA ASN A 354 3.35 25.80 -0.13
C ASN A 354 4.45 26.87 -0.23
N ILE A 355 5.44 26.67 -1.10
CA ILE A 355 6.60 27.57 -1.24
C ILE A 355 6.43 28.41 -2.52
N PRO A 356 6.42 29.75 -2.46
CA PRO A 356 6.50 30.59 -3.64
C PRO A 356 7.89 30.45 -4.30
N LEU A 357 7.93 29.83 -5.47
CA LEU A 357 9.17 29.54 -6.20
C LEU A 357 9.57 30.72 -7.07
N SER A 358 10.80 31.22 -6.91
CA SER A 358 11.33 32.37 -7.66
C SER A 358 11.96 31.97 -8.99
N SER A 359 12.40 30.71 -9.15
CA SER A 359 12.87 30.19 -10.43
C SER A 359 12.80 28.65 -10.47
N ILE A 360 12.40 28.11 -11.60
CA ILE A 360 12.51 26.68 -11.93
C ILE A 360 13.21 26.61 -13.29
N LYS A 361 14.39 25.99 -13.34
CA LYS A 361 15.07 25.64 -14.58
C LYS A 361 15.12 24.12 -14.69
N VAL A 362 14.79 23.58 -15.86
CA VAL A 362 14.84 22.14 -16.12
C VAL A 362 15.54 21.93 -17.44
N GLU A 363 16.56 21.10 -17.42
CA GLU A 363 17.29 20.64 -18.58
C GLU A 363 16.96 19.16 -18.78
N THR A 364 16.68 18.76 -20.02
CA THR A 364 16.39 17.36 -20.37
C THR A 364 17.03 17.08 -21.71
N SER A 365 17.95 16.12 -21.74
CA SER A 365 18.77 15.78 -22.90
C SER A 365 18.85 14.27 -23.09
N LEU A 366 18.92 13.83 -24.35
CA LEU A 366 19.19 12.44 -24.70
C LEU A 366 20.71 12.22 -24.77
N ASN A 367 21.18 11.12 -24.20
CA ASN A 367 22.51 10.58 -24.46
C ASN A 367 22.38 9.34 -25.35
N SER A 368 22.58 9.51 -26.65
CA SER A 368 22.44 8.47 -27.68
C SER A 368 23.47 7.33 -27.52
N SER A 369 24.59 7.56 -26.81
CA SER A 369 25.59 6.50 -26.54
C SER A 369 25.16 5.52 -25.44
N THR A 370 24.41 5.98 -24.43
CA THR A 370 23.90 5.14 -23.34
C THR A 370 22.43 4.76 -23.50
N ASN A 371 21.71 5.42 -24.43
CA ASN A 371 20.26 5.34 -24.60
C ASN A 371 19.50 5.80 -23.35
N GLU A 372 20.02 6.83 -22.69
CA GLU A 372 19.46 7.41 -21.48
C GLU A 372 19.07 8.88 -21.66
N VAL A 373 17.86 9.24 -21.23
CA VAL A 373 17.43 10.63 -21.07
C VAL A 373 17.87 11.12 -19.70
N HIS A 374 18.74 12.12 -19.68
CA HIS A 374 19.20 12.79 -18.46
C HIS A 374 18.30 13.99 -18.18
N ILE A 375 17.88 14.12 -16.92
CA ILE A 375 16.97 15.18 -16.46
C ILE A 375 17.63 15.88 -15.27
N LEU A 376 17.81 17.19 -15.34
CA LEU A 376 18.36 18.03 -14.26
C LEU A 376 17.39 19.17 -13.97
N ALA A 377 16.91 19.28 -12.73
CA ALA A 377 16.07 20.40 -12.29
C ALA A 377 16.79 21.23 -11.23
N LYS A 378 16.80 22.56 -11.42
CA LYS A 378 17.31 23.56 -10.47
C LYS A 378 16.16 24.48 -10.05
N VAL A 379 15.74 24.35 -8.79
CA VAL A 379 14.66 25.16 -8.20
C VAL A 379 15.25 26.18 -7.24
N LYS A 380 14.67 27.39 -7.21
CA LYS A 380 15.02 28.48 -6.30
C LYS A 380 13.78 29.04 -5.61
N CYS A 381 13.95 29.49 -4.36
CA CYS A 381 13.00 30.36 -3.67
C CYS A 381 13.74 31.36 -2.78
N ASP A 382 12.98 32.36 -2.32
CA ASP A 382 13.34 33.24 -1.23
C ASP A 382 12.38 32.90 -0.07
N GLY A 383 12.85 32.19 0.95
CA GLY A 383 11.92 31.60 1.93
C GLY A 383 12.52 31.04 3.21
N LYS A 384 11.63 30.63 4.13
CA LYS A 384 11.94 30.09 5.46
C LYS A 384 12.30 28.59 5.45
N THR A 385 11.87 27.85 4.42
CA THR A 385 12.13 26.41 4.19
C THR A 385 12.84 26.17 2.86
N GLY A 386 13.53 25.03 2.73
CA GLY A 386 14.25 24.64 1.51
C GLY A 386 13.34 24.04 0.43
N VAL A 387 13.88 23.93 -0.79
CA VAL A 387 13.17 23.50 -2.02
C VAL A 387 13.65 22.15 -2.58
N GLU A 388 14.19 21.28 -1.72
CA GLU A 388 14.65 19.95 -2.13
C GLU A 388 13.53 19.10 -2.73
N MET A 389 12.33 19.17 -2.14
CA MET A 389 11.19 18.36 -2.55
C MET A 389 10.64 18.81 -3.90
N GLU A 390 10.71 20.10 -4.19
CA GLU A 390 10.28 20.69 -5.46
C GLU A 390 11.21 20.27 -6.59
N ALA A 391 12.53 20.27 -6.36
CA ALA A 391 13.50 19.76 -7.33
C ALA A 391 13.34 18.24 -7.55
N LEU A 392 13.16 17.45 -6.48
CA LEU A 392 12.97 16.00 -6.56
C LEU A 392 11.64 15.62 -7.24
N THR A 393 10.56 16.35 -6.96
CA THR A 393 9.23 16.13 -7.56
C THR A 393 9.26 16.49 -9.04
N ALA A 394 9.93 17.59 -9.41
CA ALA A 394 10.13 17.98 -10.81
C ALA A 394 10.76 16.84 -11.64
N VAL A 395 11.93 16.33 -11.23
CA VAL A 395 12.63 15.27 -11.99
C VAL A 395 11.89 13.93 -11.95
N SER A 396 11.12 13.65 -10.89
CA SER A 396 10.31 12.42 -10.79
C SER A 396 9.15 12.43 -11.78
N ILE A 397 8.40 13.53 -11.87
CA ILE A 397 7.29 13.65 -12.83
C ILE A 397 7.81 13.77 -14.26
N ALA A 398 8.94 14.45 -14.48
CA ALA A 398 9.63 14.47 -15.77
C ALA A 398 9.95 13.05 -16.25
N ALA A 399 10.57 12.23 -15.41
CA ALA A 399 10.90 10.84 -15.73
C ALA A 399 9.66 9.97 -16.02
N LEU A 400 8.58 10.15 -15.24
CA LEU A 400 7.29 9.49 -15.50
C LEU A 400 6.63 9.97 -16.81
N THR A 401 6.87 11.22 -17.20
CA THR A 401 6.39 11.78 -18.47
C THR A 401 7.15 11.17 -19.65
N VAL A 402 8.49 11.05 -19.58
CA VAL A 402 9.28 10.28 -20.56
C VAL A 402 8.75 8.83 -20.68
N TYR A 403 8.43 8.19 -19.56
CA TYR A 403 7.81 6.85 -19.57
C TYR A 403 6.46 6.84 -20.30
N ASP A 404 5.51 7.74 -19.96
CA ASP A 404 4.20 7.76 -20.64
C ASP A 404 4.30 8.04 -22.14
N MET A 405 5.20 8.94 -22.54
CA MET A 405 5.43 9.29 -23.94
C MET A 405 5.94 8.09 -24.75
N CYS A 406 6.80 7.26 -24.16
CA CYS A 406 7.51 6.20 -24.87
C CYS A 406 6.94 4.78 -24.66
N LYS A 407 6.10 4.54 -23.64
CA LYS A 407 5.57 3.20 -23.28
C LYS A 407 4.75 2.48 -24.37
N ALA A 408 4.39 3.16 -25.46
CA ALA A 408 3.73 2.55 -26.61
C ALA A 408 4.71 1.82 -27.55
N VAL A 409 6.02 2.07 -27.41
CA VAL A 409 7.10 1.43 -28.19
C VAL A 409 7.75 0.29 -27.40
N SER A 410 8.07 0.51 -26.12
CA SER A 410 8.57 -0.54 -25.21
C SER A 410 8.19 -0.25 -23.76
N HIS A 411 8.02 -1.32 -22.98
CA HIS A 411 7.80 -1.27 -21.53
C HIS A 411 9.08 -1.42 -20.70
N GLU A 412 10.22 -1.73 -21.33
CA GLU A 412 11.52 -1.97 -20.67
C GLU A 412 12.23 -0.69 -20.20
N ILE A 413 11.52 0.45 -20.23
CA ILE A 413 12.02 1.76 -19.80
C ILE A 413 12.32 1.74 -18.30
N LEU A 414 13.54 2.10 -17.91
CA LEU A 414 13.99 2.10 -16.51
C LEU A 414 14.24 3.52 -16.00
N ILE A 415 13.48 3.95 -15.00
CA ILE A 415 13.72 5.18 -14.26
C ILE A 415 14.76 4.90 -13.15
N LYS A 416 15.89 5.60 -13.21
CA LYS A 416 17.06 5.45 -12.35
C LYS A 416 17.43 6.79 -11.70
N ASN A 417 18.27 6.74 -10.67
CA ASN A 417 19.04 7.90 -10.18
C ASN A 417 18.23 9.15 -9.81
N ILE A 418 16.99 9.01 -9.34
CA ILE A 418 16.24 10.14 -8.75
C ILE A 418 16.94 10.57 -7.45
N MET A 419 17.64 11.70 -7.47
CA MET A 419 18.51 12.10 -6.36
C MET A 419 18.79 13.60 -6.31
N LEU A 420 18.91 14.13 -5.08
CA LEU A 420 19.37 15.49 -4.83
C LEU A 420 20.88 15.57 -5.12
N VAL A 421 21.29 16.54 -5.93
CA VAL A 421 22.68 16.82 -6.33
C VAL A 421 23.28 17.91 -5.43
N GLU A 422 22.54 18.98 -5.22
CA GLU A 422 22.98 20.20 -4.50
C GLU A 422 21.81 20.78 -3.70
N LYS A 423 22.11 21.36 -2.53
CA LYS A 423 21.23 22.27 -1.79
C LYS A 423 22.06 23.37 -1.15
N THR A 424 21.68 24.62 -1.36
CA THR A 424 22.29 25.79 -0.72
C THR A 424 21.21 26.66 -0.05
N GLY A 425 21.64 27.39 0.98
CA GLY A 425 20.76 28.27 1.77
C GLY A 425 19.97 27.57 2.89
N GLY A 426 19.88 28.27 4.04
CA GLY A 426 19.27 27.76 5.27
C GLY A 426 20.32 27.27 6.27
N LYS A 427 19.92 26.43 7.24
CA LYS A 427 20.81 25.93 8.31
C LYS A 427 21.83 24.87 7.85
N SER A 428 21.68 24.31 6.65
CA SER A 428 22.47 23.17 6.17
C SER A 428 22.62 23.20 4.65
N GLU A 429 23.85 23.13 4.16
CA GLU A 429 24.15 22.93 2.74
C GLU A 429 24.48 21.46 2.44
N PHE A 430 24.31 21.06 1.18
CA PHE A 430 24.63 19.72 0.72
C PHE A 430 25.16 19.78 -0.72
N TYR A 431 26.30 19.11 -0.94
CA TYR A 431 26.88 18.92 -2.27
C TYR A 431 27.23 17.44 -2.43
N ARG A 432 26.74 16.79 -3.48
CA ARG A 432 27.03 15.38 -3.73
C ARG A 432 28.44 15.23 -4.32
N LYS A 433 29.33 14.54 -3.60
CA LYS A 433 30.75 14.38 -3.97
C LYS A 433 31.00 13.87 -5.40
N GLN A 434 30.10 13.06 -5.95
CA GLN A 434 30.18 12.54 -7.34
C GLN A 434 29.86 13.59 -8.42
N PHE A 435 29.30 14.75 -8.05
CA PHE A 435 28.95 15.87 -8.93
C PHE A 435 29.77 17.14 -8.64
N ALA A 436 30.72 17.07 -7.72
CA ALA A 436 31.44 18.24 -7.21
C ALA A 436 32.60 18.73 -8.11
N HIS A 437 32.66 18.29 -9.38
CA HIS A 437 33.88 18.42 -10.20
C HIS A 437 33.75 19.27 -11.48
N GLU A 438 32.69 20.08 -11.61
CA GLU A 438 32.53 21.04 -12.73
C GLU A 438 32.34 22.51 -12.30
N SER A 439 32.20 22.82 -11.00
CA SER A 439 31.83 24.17 -10.54
C SER A 439 32.98 25.07 -10.08
N THR A 440 34.23 24.79 -10.45
CA THR A 440 35.42 25.50 -9.91
C THR A 440 36.26 26.21 -10.98
N LEU A 441 35.68 26.53 -12.14
CA LEU A 441 36.36 27.23 -13.24
C LEU A 441 35.76 28.60 -13.59
N GLU A 442 34.60 28.98 -13.06
CA GLU A 442 33.96 30.30 -13.31
C GLU A 442 34.33 31.38 -12.26
N SER A 443 35.60 31.49 -11.87
CA SER A 443 36.08 32.64 -11.08
C SER A 443 37.59 32.88 -11.13
N ARG A 444 38.18 32.97 -12.33
CA ARG A 444 39.46 33.67 -12.51
C ARG A 444 39.39 34.65 -13.67
N THR A 445 39.54 35.92 -13.28
CA THR A 445 39.75 37.15 -14.04
C THR A 445 40.23 37.02 -15.49
N MET A 446 39.59 37.78 -16.37
CA MET A 446 40.13 38.14 -17.68
C MET A 446 41.48 38.86 -17.51
N GLU A 447 42.57 38.21 -17.90
CA GLU A 447 43.78 38.87 -18.34
C GLU A 447 44.17 38.32 -19.71
N THR A 448 44.50 39.23 -20.62
CA THR A 448 44.76 38.95 -22.03
C THR A 448 46.06 38.20 -22.24
N ARG A 449 46.01 37.05 -22.94
CA ARG A 449 47.17 36.45 -23.62
C ARG A 449 46.77 35.89 -24.99
N GLU A 450 47.63 36.14 -25.96
CA GLU A 450 47.46 35.78 -27.38
C GLU A 450 47.58 34.26 -27.62
N PRO A 451 47.03 33.74 -28.74
CA PRO A 451 47.03 32.30 -29.02
C PRO A 451 48.36 31.83 -29.63
N GLU A 452 49.30 31.36 -28.79
CA GLU A 452 50.42 30.54 -29.27
C GLU A 452 49.90 29.20 -29.82
N ARG A 453 50.08 28.97 -31.13
CA ARG A 453 49.89 27.67 -31.75
C ARG A 453 51.07 26.76 -31.42
N LEU A 454 50.82 25.62 -30.77
CA LEU A 454 51.73 24.48 -30.76
C LEU A 454 51.12 23.29 -31.52
N PRO A 455 51.91 22.53 -32.32
CA PRO A 455 51.36 21.59 -33.29
C PRO A 455 51.01 20.24 -32.65
N VAL A 456 49.75 19.81 -32.81
CA VAL A 456 49.34 18.43 -32.49
C VAL A 456 49.70 17.52 -33.66
N ALA A 457 50.77 16.74 -33.52
CA ALA A 457 51.14 15.70 -34.47
C ALA A 457 50.19 14.49 -34.30
N THR A 458 49.23 14.33 -35.22
CA THR A 458 48.35 13.16 -35.27
C THR A 458 49.10 11.94 -35.79
N ARG A 459 49.18 10.88 -34.98
CA ARG A 459 49.73 9.58 -35.41
C ARG A 459 48.62 8.79 -36.12
N GLY A 460 48.85 8.39 -37.37
CA GLY A 460 47.86 7.64 -38.16
C GLY A 460 47.52 6.27 -37.57
N TYR A 461 46.27 5.84 -37.75
CA TYR A 461 45.82 4.51 -37.34
C TYR A 461 46.48 3.41 -38.20
N ARG A 462 46.80 2.29 -37.57
CA ARG A 462 47.36 1.11 -38.24
C ARG A 462 46.21 0.24 -38.76
N THR A 463 46.16 0.01 -40.06
CA THR A 463 45.05 -0.68 -40.76
C THR A 463 45.32 -2.15 -41.07
N ASP A 464 46.33 -2.75 -40.42
CA ASP A 464 46.67 -4.16 -40.63
C ASP A 464 45.58 -5.06 -39.99
N PRO A 465 44.95 -5.99 -40.73
CA PRO A 465 43.92 -6.86 -40.17
C PRO A 465 44.51 -7.84 -39.16
N ILE A 466 43.84 -7.98 -38.01
CA ILE A 466 44.24 -8.93 -36.96
C ILE A 466 43.90 -10.35 -37.45
N VAL A 467 44.89 -11.06 -37.99
CA VAL A 467 44.80 -12.49 -38.29
C VAL A 467 45.15 -13.26 -37.02
N THR A 468 44.15 -13.87 -36.37
CA THR A 468 44.35 -14.88 -35.32
C THR A 468 44.11 -16.28 -35.90
N SER A 469 45.01 -17.20 -35.59
CA SER A 469 44.99 -18.59 -36.10
C SER A 469 44.33 -19.58 -35.13
N GLU A 470 43.42 -19.10 -34.27
CA GLU A 470 42.77 -19.93 -33.23
C GLU A 470 41.34 -20.29 -33.64
N PRO A 471 40.94 -21.57 -33.57
CA PRO A 471 39.61 -22.02 -34.00
C PRO A 471 38.53 -21.57 -33.02
N PHE A 472 37.52 -20.86 -33.53
CA PHE A 472 36.37 -20.39 -32.79
C PHE A 472 35.46 -21.56 -32.36
N VAL A 473 35.20 -21.68 -31.05
CA VAL A 473 34.27 -22.69 -30.48
C VAL A 473 33.00 -21.99 -29.97
N PRO A 474 31.84 -22.17 -30.61
CA PRO A 474 30.59 -21.57 -30.15
C PRO A 474 30.04 -22.32 -28.92
N MET A 475 29.84 -21.58 -27.83
CA MET A 475 29.04 -22.05 -26.69
C MET A 475 27.57 -21.69 -26.96
N TYR A 476 26.72 -22.71 -27.08
CA TYR A 476 25.27 -22.51 -27.25
C TYR A 476 24.63 -22.08 -25.92
N ILE A 477 23.68 -21.16 -25.99
CA ILE A 477 22.73 -20.78 -24.93
C ILE A 477 21.34 -21.29 -25.37
#